data_AF-A0A519H4B5-F1
#
_entry.id   AF-A0A519H4B5-F1
#
_cell.length_a   1.000
_cell.length_b   1.000
_cell.length_c   1.000
_cell.angle_alpha   90.00
_cell.angle_beta   90.00
_cell.angle_gamma   90.00
#
_symmetry.space_group_name_H-M   'P 1'
#
loop_
_entity.id
_entity.type
_entity.pdbx_description
1 polymer ?
#
loop_
_entity_poly.entity_id
_entity_poly.type
_entity_poly.pdbx_seq_one_letter_code
_entity_poly.pdbx_strand_id
1 'polypeptide(L)'
;MITKIPRGELRWFQQWIERDEIVPPSTGARQVVILHPGTRWVPDHQLPTALPYANDPDDARLSARQQLILEEALHTVLDPRTVCHFALYAGFLNESDHGRSDGFNEPAATWHSGRLNYVLFSGELRDSGFVGVEQRWGSGRTYIAGAPFPIVELSYLWTDDHTVMVASPPDTAATFVLGPGALAELILNDSELDAREWSRGDSAG
;
A
#
# COMPACT_ATOMS: atom_id res chain seq x y z
N MET A 1 4.78 -5.79 17.69
CA MET A 1 3.60 -5.19 18.39
C MET A 1 3.17 -3.95 17.63
N ILE A 2 1.90 -3.89 17.21
CA ILE A 2 1.36 -2.73 16.49
C ILE A 2 0.94 -1.64 17.48
N THR A 3 1.29 -0.40 17.16
CA THR A 3 1.08 0.80 17.98
C THR A 3 0.57 1.97 17.12
N LYS A 4 0.25 3.08 17.79
CA LYS A 4 -0.14 4.31 17.13
C LYS A 4 1.03 4.90 16.34
N ILE A 5 0.75 5.42 15.15
CA ILE A 5 1.74 6.08 14.33
C ILE A 5 2.35 7.33 15.03
N PRO A 6 3.68 7.54 14.96
CA PRO A 6 4.32 8.75 15.45
C PRO A 6 3.77 10.03 14.77
N ARG A 7 3.75 11.15 15.50
CA ARG A 7 3.28 12.45 14.97
C ARG A 7 4.13 13.00 13.82
N GLY A 8 5.39 12.58 13.69
CA GLY A 8 6.26 12.96 12.58
C GLY A 8 5.75 12.33 11.29
N GLU A 9 5.71 11.00 11.28
CA GLU A 9 5.21 10.17 10.18
C GLU A 9 3.78 10.52 9.77
N LEU A 10 2.92 10.83 10.74
CA LEU A 10 1.57 11.29 10.46
C LEU A 10 1.53 12.53 9.57
N ARG A 11 2.34 13.54 9.92
CA ARG A 11 2.41 14.80 9.16
C ARG A 11 3.06 14.60 7.80
N TRP A 12 4.08 13.73 7.73
CA TRP A 12 4.71 13.37 6.47
C TRP A 12 3.71 12.73 5.50
N PHE A 13 2.93 11.75 5.99
CA PHE A 13 1.90 11.09 5.18
C PHE A 13 0.83 12.09 4.71
N GLN A 14 0.34 12.98 5.58
CA GLN A 14 -0.62 14.02 5.21
C GLN A 14 -0.12 14.93 4.09
N GLN A 15 1.09 15.48 4.23
CA GLN A 15 1.65 16.42 3.27
C GLN A 15 1.83 15.81 1.88
N TRP A 16 2.02 14.50 1.81
CA TRP A 16 2.15 13.76 0.57
C TRP A 16 0.78 13.40 -0.01
N ILE A 17 -0.13 12.79 0.77
CA ILE A 17 -1.43 12.34 0.27
C ILE A 17 -2.31 13.52 -0.18
N GLU A 18 -2.17 14.70 0.43
CA GLU A 18 -2.87 15.93 0.03
C GLU A 18 -2.47 16.45 -1.36
N ARG A 19 -1.39 15.93 -1.95
CA ARG A 19 -0.94 16.29 -3.30
C ARG A 19 -1.49 15.36 -4.39
N ASP A 20 -2.34 14.40 -4.02
CA ASP A 20 -2.85 13.34 -4.91
C ASP A 20 -1.73 12.56 -5.63
N GLU A 21 -0.54 12.48 -5.00
CA GLU A 21 0.58 11.70 -5.52
C GLU A 21 0.48 10.24 -5.04
N ILE A 22 0.54 9.27 -5.97
CA ILE A 22 0.46 7.83 -5.62
C ILE A 22 1.71 7.32 -4.89
N VAL A 23 2.86 7.95 -5.14
CA VAL A 23 4.17 7.59 -4.60
C VAL A 23 4.87 8.87 -4.16
N PRO A 24 5.47 8.93 -2.95
CA PRO A 24 6.15 10.14 -2.52
C PRO A 24 7.43 10.38 -3.33
N PRO A 25 7.93 11.62 -3.37
CA PRO A 25 9.23 11.92 -3.97
C PRO A 25 10.32 11.14 -3.23
N SER A 26 11.03 10.26 -3.94
CA SER A 26 12.24 9.60 -3.42
C SER A 26 13.42 9.88 -4.34
N THR A 27 14.57 10.16 -3.75
CA THR A 27 15.83 10.31 -4.48
C THR A 27 16.69 9.06 -4.23
N GLY A 28 17.03 8.34 -5.30
CA GLY A 28 18.01 7.26 -5.25
C GLY A 28 17.46 5.84 -4.97
N ALA A 29 16.15 5.67 -4.84
CA ALA A 29 15.53 4.34 -4.80
C ALA A 29 15.15 3.85 -6.21
N ARG A 30 15.30 2.54 -6.47
CA ARG A 30 14.72 1.95 -7.68
C ARG A 30 13.22 1.84 -7.48
N GLN A 31 12.47 2.16 -8.53
CA GLN A 31 11.02 2.11 -8.51
C GLN A 31 10.55 1.00 -9.43
N VAL A 32 9.72 0.12 -8.87
CA VAL A 32 9.15 -1.04 -9.55
C VAL A 32 7.63 -0.95 -9.46
N VAL A 33 6.96 -1.31 -10.54
CA VAL A 33 5.50 -1.38 -10.62
C VAL A 33 5.13 -2.84 -10.83
N ILE A 34 4.27 -3.37 -9.97
CA ILE A 34 3.73 -4.72 -9.99
C ILE A 34 2.31 -4.61 -10.52
N LEU A 35 2.02 -5.23 -11.66
CA LEU A 35 0.68 -5.18 -12.25
C LEU A 35 -0.27 -6.12 -11.54
N HIS A 36 -1.47 -5.63 -11.22
CA HIS A 36 -2.52 -6.48 -10.69
C HIS A 36 -3.11 -7.34 -11.84
N PRO A 37 -3.68 -8.52 -11.56
CA PRO A 37 -4.22 -9.41 -12.59
C PRO A 37 -5.21 -8.70 -13.52
N GLY A 38 -5.07 -8.89 -14.83
CA GLY A 38 -5.90 -8.22 -15.84
C GLY A 38 -5.40 -6.84 -16.28
N THR A 39 -4.50 -6.22 -15.50
CA THR A 39 -3.90 -4.93 -15.84
C THR A 39 -2.87 -5.10 -16.94
N ARG A 40 -2.78 -4.10 -17.84
CA ARG A 40 -1.80 -4.12 -18.93
C ARG A 40 -0.84 -2.96 -18.82
N TRP A 41 0.45 -3.24 -19.02
CA TRP A 41 1.47 -2.22 -19.17
C TRP A 41 1.21 -1.36 -20.40
N VAL A 42 1.33 -0.04 -20.27
CA VAL A 42 1.20 0.92 -21.36
C VAL A 42 2.47 1.77 -21.41
N PRO A 43 3.46 1.41 -22.25
CA PRO A 43 4.78 2.03 -22.24
C PRO A 43 4.78 3.49 -22.68
N ASP A 44 3.77 3.92 -23.45
CA ASP A 44 3.63 5.29 -23.94
C ASP A 44 3.01 6.24 -22.91
N HIS A 45 2.49 5.71 -21.79
CA HIS A 45 2.05 6.53 -20.68
C HIS A 45 3.26 7.05 -19.91
N GLN A 46 3.60 8.31 -20.16
CA GLN A 46 4.60 9.05 -19.39
C GLN A 46 3.92 10.07 -18.49
N LEU A 47 4.47 10.24 -17.29
CA LEU A 47 4.09 11.33 -16.40
C LEU A 47 4.34 12.69 -17.07
N PRO A 48 3.59 13.72 -16.67
CA PRO A 48 2.67 13.78 -15.52
C PRO A 48 1.25 13.30 -15.83
N THR A 49 0.96 12.92 -17.07
CA THR A 49 -0.42 12.81 -17.58
C THR A 49 -1.09 11.45 -17.42
N ALA A 50 -0.34 10.36 -17.30
CA ALA A 50 -0.92 9.02 -17.16
C ALA A 50 0.00 8.04 -16.43
N LEU A 51 -0.59 7.11 -15.69
CA LEU A 51 0.11 5.99 -15.04
C LEU A 51 0.54 4.96 -16.09
N PRO A 52 1.63 4.20 -15.88
CA PRO A 52 2.22 3.33 -16.91
C PRO A 52 1.39 2.06 -17.22
N TYR A 53 0.10 2.07 -16.92
CA TYR A 53 -0.82 0.96 -17.12
C TYR A 53 -2.23 1.43 -17.50
N ALA A 54 -3.02 0.52 -18.06
CA ALA A 54 -4.45 0.68 -18.29
C ALA A 54 -5.23 -0.37 -17.50
N ASN A 55 -6.32 0.07 -16.86
CA ASN A 55 -7.21 -0.78 -16.07
C ASN A 55 -8.16 -1.55 -17.01
N ASP A 56 -8.32 -2.86 -16.78
CA ASP A 56 -9.59 -3.53 -17.08
C ASP A 56 -10.63 -3.07 -16.01
N PRO A 57 -11.95 -3.06 -16.26
CA PRO A 57 -12.94 -2.44 -15.38
C PRO A 57 -13.21 -3.23 -14.09
N ASP A 58 -12.49 -4.34 -13.86
CA ASP A 58 -12.49 -5.02 -12.58
C ASP A 58 -11.46 -4.32 -11.68
N ASP A 59 -11.86 -3.93 -10.46
CA ASP A 59 -10.99 -3.35 -9.41
C ASP A 59 -9.90 -4.36 -8.99
N ALA A 60 -8.95 -4.61 -9.88
CA ALA A 60 -7.95 -5.64 -9.73
C ALA A 60 -7.01 -5.25 -8.59
N ARG A 61 -6.76 -6.22 -7.71
CA ARG A 61 -5.80 -6.14 -6.60
C ARG A 61 -4.70 -7.16 -6.83
N LEU A 62 -3.56 -7.01 -6.15
CA LEU A 62 -2.58 -8.10 -6.08
C LEU A 62 -3.31 -9.40 -5.67
N SER A 63 -3.09 -10.46 -6.44
CA SER A 63 -3.56 -11.78 -6.05
C SER A 63 -2.91 -12.19 -4.73
N ALA A 64 -3.56 -13.08 -3.97
CA ALA A 64 -2.98 -13.61 -2.71
C ALA A 64 -1.56 -14.17 -2.92
N ARG A 65 -1.31 -14.77 -4.10
CA ARG A 65 0.01 -15.27 -4.47
C ARG A 65 1.02 -14.14 -4.68
N GLN A 66 0.66 -13.08 -5.40
CA GLN A 66 1.54 -11.91 -5.57
C GLN A 66 1.83 -11.20 -4.23
N GLN A 67 0.84 -11.10 -3.34
CA GLN A 67 1.02 -10.54 -2.00
C GLN A 67 2.05 -11.34 -1.18
N LEU A 68 1.94 -12.68 -1.19
CA LEU A 68 2.89 -13.56 -0.52
C LEU A 68 4.32 -13.40 -1.05
N ILE A 69 4.49 -13.38 -2.38
CA ILE A 69 5.82 -13.23 -3.00
C ILE A 69 6.42 -11.85 -2.67
N LEU A 70 5.62 -10.78 -2.72
CA LEU A 70 6.08 -9.45 -2.37
C LEU A 70 6.51 -9.39 -0.89
N GLU A 71 5.76 -10.02 0.01
CA GLU A 71 6.11 -10.10 1.42
C GLU A 71 7.39 -10.92 1.67
N GLU A 72 7.57 -12.04 0.97
CA GLU A 72 8.82 -12.82 1.00
C GLU A 72 10.02 -12.02 0.49
N ALA A 73 9.85 -11.23 -0.58
CA ALA A 73 10.87 -10.32 -1.08
C ALA A 73 11.25 -9.26 -0.02
N LEU A 74 10.25 -8.64 0.63
CA LEU A 74 10.49 -7.68 1.72
C LEU A 74 11.25 -8.32 2.89
N HIS A 75 10.85 -9.52 3.32
CA HIS A 75 11.51 -10.26 4.41
C HIS A 75 12.91 -10.76 4.05
N THR A 76 13.25 -10.84 2.76
CA THR A 76 14.60 -11.18 2.31
C THR A 76 15.56 -10.01 2.48
N VAL A 77 15.08 -8.77 2.30
CA VAL A 77 15.92 -7.56 2.34
C VAL A 77 15.83 -6.79 3.67
N LEU A 78 14.75 -6.95 4.42
CA LEU A 78 14.51 -6.28 5.70
C LEU A 78 14.45 -7.29 6.84
N ASP A 79 14.99 -6.91 8.00
CA ASP A 79 14.80 -7.71 9.22
C ASP A 79 13.30 -7.77 9.56
N PRO A 80 12.74 -8.93 9.97
CA PRO A 80 11.34 -9.04 10.37
C PRO A 80 10.91 -8.09 11.50
N ARG A 81 11.85 -7.55 12.27
CA ARG A 81 11.66 -6.56 13.34
C ARG A 81 11.88 -5.12 12.87
N THR A 82 12.18 -4.88 11.60
CA THR A 82 12.23 -3.54 11.01
C THR A 82 10.94 -2.81 11.34
N VAL A 83 11.06 -1.60 11.88
CA VAL A 83 9.89 -0.78 12.18
C VAL A 83 9.34 -0.23 10.87
N CYS A 84 8.07 -0.51 10.64
CA CYS A 84 7.30 -0.02 9.52
C CYS A 84 6.11 0.79 10.00
N HIS A 85 5.70 1.73 9.16
CA HIS A 85 4.46 2.46 9.27
C HIS A 85 3.59 2.05 8.09
N PHE A 86 2.28 2.04 8.31
CA PHE A 86 1.36 1.62 7.28
C PHE A 86 0.03 2.31 7.41
N ALA A 87 -0.62 2.49 6.25
CA ALA A 87 -1.95 3.03 6.12
C ALA A 87 -2.85 1.98 5.50
N LEU A 88 -3.96 1.73 6.18
CA LEU A 88 -5.01 0.84 5.72
C LEU A 88 -6.15 1.67 5.15
N TYR A 89 -6.61 1.36 3.94
CA TYR A 89 -7.81 2.00 3.42
C TYR A 89 -9.04 1.47 4.15
N ALA A 90 -9.85 2.41 4.61
CA ALA A 90 -11.07 2.21 5.37
C ALA A 90 -12.22 3.02 4.75
N GLY A 91 -12.40 2.91 3.43
CA GLY A 91 -13.37 3.66 2.62
C GLY A 91 -14.85 3.59 3.05
N PHE A 92 -15.18 2.78 4.06
CA PHE A 92 -16.50 2.66 4.68
C PHE A 92 -16.70 3.52 5.94
N LEU A 93 -15.66 4.16 6.48
CA LEU A 93 -15.78 5.09 7.61
C LEU A 93 -16.33 6.43 7.09
N ASN A 94 -17.65 6.64 7.07
CA ASN A 94 -18.18 7.93 6.64
C ASN A 94 -17.79 9.04 7.64
N GLU A 95 -17.61 10.30 7.21
CA GLU A 95 -17.30 11.42 8.15
C GLU A 95 -18.37 11.58 9.26
N SER A 96 -19.60 11.10 9.03
CA SER A 96 -20.69 11.06 10.00
C SER A 96 -20.62 9.88 10.98
N ASP A 97 -19.78 8.88 10.73
CA ASP A 97 -19.54 7.74 11.62
C ASP A 97 -18.52 8.13 12.69
N HIS A 98 -18.93 8.99 13.62
CA HIS A 98 -18.23 9.26 14.87
C HIS A 98 -18.26 8.06 15.84
N GLY A 99 -18.04 6.85 15.31
CA GLY A 99 -18.15 5.59 16.02
C GLY A 99 -19.59 5.32 16.47
N ARG A 100 -20.40 4.68 15.62
CA ARG A 100 -21.46 3.70 15.95
C ARG A 100 -22.55 3.65 14.88
N SER A 101 -22.63 2.52 14.18
CA SER A 101 -23.92 1.82 14.00
C SER A 101 -23.75 0.36 13.57
N ASP A 102 -22.56 -0.07 13.16
CA ASP A 102 -22.32 -1.42 12.65
C ASP A 102 -21.57 -2.31 13.67
N GLY A 103 -20.75 -1.76 14.56
CA GLY A 103 -20.00 -2.55 15.56
C GLY A 103 -18.54 -2.77 15.19
N PHE A 104 -17.99 -1.93 14.30
CA PHE A 104 -16.54 -1.77 14.19
C PHE A 104 -15.98 -1.26 15.54
N ASN A 105 -15.28 -2.14 16.27
CA ASN A 105 -14.42 -1.71 17.36
C ASN A 105 -13.21 -1.01 16.74
N GLU A 106 -13.37 0.28 16.51
CA GLU A 106 -12.32 1.17 16.04
C GLU A 106 -11.04 0.94 16.87
N PRO A 107 -9.95 0.44 16.25
CA PRO A 107 -8.71 0.24 16.99
C PRO A 107 -8.29 1.54 17.66
N ALA A 108 -7.73 1.47 18.88
CA ALA A 108 -7.41 2.65 19.69
C ALA A 108 -6.41 3.66 19.06
N ALA A 109 -5.92 3.40 17.85
CA ALA A 109 -5.05 4.28 17.08
C ALA A 109 -5.68 4.80 15.76
N THR A 110 -6.99 4.61 15.55
CA THR A 110 -7.66 5.17 14.37
C THR A 110 -7.66 6.68 14.38
N TRP A 111 -7.41 7.25 13.21
CA TRP A 111 -7.38 8.67 12.97
C TRP A 111 -7.92 8.95 11.58
N HIS A 112 -8.79 9.94 11.48
CA HIS A 112 -9.51 10.30 10.26
C HIS A 112 -8.91 11.60 9.71
N SER A 113 -8.43 11.60 8.46
CA SER A 113 -7.92 12.81 7.80
C SER A 113 -7.95 12.65 6.28
N GLY A 114 -8.77 13.46 5.59
CA GLY A 114 -8.76 13.60 4.13
C GLY A 114 -10.02 13.10 3.41
N ARG A 115 -9.94 12.99 2.08
CA ARG A 115 -11.05 12.58 1.18
C ARG A 115 -11.23 11.06 1.04
N LEU A 116 -10.24 10.29 1.51
CA LEU A 116 -10.23 8.83 1.60
C LEU A 116 -9.84 8.47 3.02
N ASN A 117 -10.64 7.64 3.68
CA ASN A 117 -10.42 7.31 5.08
C ASN A 117 -9.31 6.27 5.19
N TYR A 118 -8.17 6.67 5.76
CA TYR A 118 -7.06 5.77 6.06
C TYR A 118 -6.89 5.62 7.57
N VAL A 119 -6.55 4.41 8.01
CA VAL A 119 -6.18 4.13 9.40
C VAL A 119 -4.68 3.87 9.44
N LEU A 120 -3.95 4.66 10.24
CA LEU A 120 -2.49 4.63 10.27
C LEU A 120 -1.92 4.02 11.56
N PHE A 121 -0.94 3.14 11.39
CA PHE A 121 -0.30 2.44 12.50
C PHE A 121 1.21 2.35 12.32
N SER A 122 1.88 1.78 13.32
CA SER A 122 3.29 1.39 13.24
C SER A 122 3.50 0.06 13.92
N GLY A 123 4.38 -0.76 13.36
CA GLY A 123 4.65 -2.09 13.86
C GLY A 123 5.95 -2.63 13.30
N GLU A 124 6.27 -3.87 13.66
CA GLU A 124 7.36 -4.60 13.02
C GLU A 124 6.87 -5.15 11.68
N LEU A 125 7.75 -5.28 10.69
CA LEU A 125 7.42 -5.79 9.35
C LEU A 125 6.59 -7.08 9.39
N ARG A 126 6.97 -8.04 10.23
CA ARG A 126 6.25 -9.32 10.42
C ARG A 126 4.77 -9.19 10.81
N ASP A 127 4.39 -8.07 11.43
CA ASP A 127 3.03 -7.79 11.89
C ASP A 127 2.31 -6.80 10.94
N SER A 128 3.06 -6.16 10.04
CA SER A 128 2.62 -4.98 9.27
C SER A 128 2.58 -5.21 7.75
N GLY A 129 3.15 -6.32 7.27
CA GLY A 129 3.06 -6.78 5.89
C GLY A 129 1.65 -7.28 5.52
N PHE A 130 1.49 -7.75 4.28
CA PHE A 130 0.19 -8.15 3.72
C PHE A 130 -0.47 -9.26 4.56
N VAL A 131 0.26 -10.33 4.86
CA VAL A 131 -0.19 -11.46 5.68
C VAL A 131 -0.45 -11.02 7.12
N GLY A 132 0.43 -10.19 7.70
CA GLY A 132 0.24 -9.68 9.07
C GLY A 132 -1.03 -8.84 9.20
N VAL A 133 -1.29 -7.96 8.25
CA VAL A 133 -2.51 -7.15 8.15
C VAL A 133 -3.73 -8.04 7.89
N GLU A 134 -3.63 -8.99 6.97
CA GLU A 134 -4.74 -9.90 6.63
C GLU A 134 -5.14 -10.77 7.83
N GLN A 135 -4.17 -11.35 8.55
CA GLN A 135 -4.44 -12.15 9.75
C GLN A 135 -5.12 -11.34 10.86
N ARG A 136 -4.80 -10.05 10.95
CA ARG A 136 -5.30 -9.17 12.02
C ARG A 136 -6.62 -8.49 11.66
N TRP A 137 -6.79 -8.08 10.41
CA TRP A 137 -7.86 -7.19 9.94
C TRP A 137 -8.49 -7.59 8.59
N GLY A 138 -8.01 -8.64 7.92
CA GLY A 138 -8.38 -9.00 6.55
C GLY A 138 -9.71 -9.73 6.34
N SER A 139 -10.04 -9.89 5.06
CA SER A 139 -11.29 -10.39 4.45
C SER A 139 -11.54 -11.90 4.56
N GLY A 140 -10.73 -12.65 5.30
CA GLY A 140 -10.91 -14.10 5.52
C GLY A 140 -12.19 -14.49 6.30
N ARG A 141 -13.08 -13.53 6.58
CA ARG A 141 -14.39 -13.73 7.18
C ARG A 141 -15.45 -13.71 6.07
N THR A 142 -16.25 -14.78 5.99
CA THR A 142 -17.33 -14.91 5.01
C THR A 142 -18.27 -13.70 5.02
N TYR A 143 -18.61 -13.20 3.84
CA TYR A 143 -19.61 -12.16 3.65
C TYR A 143 -21.00 -12.58 4.08
N ILE A 144 -21.57 -11.83 5.03
CA ILE A 144 -22.94 -11.95 5.52
C ILE A 144 -23.62 -10.61 5.24
N ALA A 145 -24.63 -10.62 4.38
CA ALA A 145 -25.42 -9.44 4.07
C ALA A 145 -26.04 -8.84 5.35
N GLY A 146 -25.81 -7.56 5.61
CA GLY A 146 -26.26 -6.86 6.82
C GLY A 146 -25.28 -6.93 8.00
N ALA A 147 -24.13 -7.61 7.85
CA ALA A 147 -23.03 -7.52 8.79
C ALA A 147 -22.09 -6.36 8.42
N PRO A 148 -21.42 -5.74 9.40
CA PRO A 148 -20.35 -4.76 9.17
C PRO A 148 -19.22 -5.46 8.43
N PHE A 149 -18.88 -5.01 7.24
CA PHE A 149 -17.72 -5.51 6.50
C PHE A 149 -16.55 -4.56 6.66
N PRO A 150 -15.46 -4.94 7.33
CA PRO A 150 -14.25 -4.16 7.32
C PRO A 150 -13.32 -4.77 6.26
N ILE A 151 -13.46 -4.41 4.99
CA ILE A 151 -12.40 -4.69 4.00
C ILE A 151 -11.29 -3.68 4.26
N VAL A 152 -10.41 -4.00 5.21
CA VAL A 152 -9.28 -3.14 5.56
C VAL A 152 -8.10 -3.54 4.67
N GLU A 153 -7.84 -2.75 3.64
CA GLU A 153 -6.79 -3.03 2.64
C GLU A 153 -5.49 -2.33 3.01
N LEU A 154 -4.36 -3.03 2.95
CA LEU A 154 -3.05 -2.38 3.06
C LEU A 154 -2.81 -1.52 1.82
N SER A 155 -2.93 -0.21 1.98
CA SER A 155 -2.71 0.73 0.88
C SER A 155 -1.28 1.25 0.84
N TYR A 156 -0.66 1.44 1.99
CA TYR A 156 0.70 1.96 2.05
C TYR A 156 1.47 1.31 3.18
N LEU A 157 2.75 1.02 2.94
CA LEU A 157 3.71 0.52 3.91
C LEU A 157 5.05 1.22 3.66
N TRP A 158 5.70 1.73 4.68
CA TRP A 158 7.05 2.29 4.57
C TRP A 158 7.87 2.01 5.81
N THR A 159 9.19 1.87 5.66
CA THR A 159 10.11 1.71 6.79
C THR A 159 10.33 3.03 7.52
N ASP A 160 10.66 2.99 8.81
CA ASP A 160 10.92 4.20 9.63
C ASP A 160 12.07 5.07 9.07
N ASP A 161 13.01 4.46 8.36
CA ASP A 161 14.11 5.15 7.68
C ASP A 161 13.79 5.58 6.23
N HIS A 162 12.56 5.34 5.78
CA HIS A 162 12.04 5.65 4.42
C HIS A 162 12.85 4.99 3.28
N THR A 163 13.63 3.95 3.57
CA THR A 163 14.42 3.24 2.54
C THR A 163 13.59 2.30 1.68
N VAL A 164 12.47 1.79 2.20
CA VAL A 164 11.52 0.95 1.46
C VAL A 164 10.12 1.52 1.59
N MET A 165 9.39 1.51 0.48
CA MET A 165 7.99 1.88 0.43
C MET A 165 7.22 0.99 -0.53
N VAL A 166 6.00 0.62 -0.13
CA VAL A 166 5.00 -0.08 -0.95
C VAL A 166 3.74 0.78 -0.97
N ALA A 167 3.21 1.02 -2.16
CA ALA A 167 1.97 1.76 -2.38
C ALA A 167 1.03 0.94 -3.28
N SER A 168 -0.10 0.54 -2.73
CA SER A 168 -1.23 -0.11 -3.41
C SER A 168 -2.53 0.65 -3.09
N PRO A 169 -2.67 1.93 -3.51
CA PRO A 169 -3.84 2.72 -3.19
C PRO A 169 -5.14 2.12 -3.75
N PRO A 170 -6.30 2.47 -3.15
CA PRO A 170 -7.59 2.18 -3.78
C PRO A 170 -7.65 2.78 -5.19
N ASP A 171 -8.47 2.16 -6.05
CA ASP A 171 -8.67 2.57 -7.45
C ASP A 171 -7.41 2.51 -8.34
N THR A 172 -6.32 1.91 -7.83
CA THR A 172 -5.14 1.57 -8.63
C THR A 172 -5.11 0.07 -8.94
N ALA A 173 -4.80 -0.24 -10.20
CA ALA A 173 -4.61 -1.60 -10.69
C ALA A 173 -3.12 -2.02 -10.68
N ALA A 174 -2.31 -1.36 -9.85
CA ALA A 174 -0.90 -1.67 -9.69
C ALA A 174 -0.40 -1.36 -8.28
N THR A 175 0.65 -2.06 -7.88
CA THR A 175 1.39 -1.79 -6.65
C THR A 175 2.75 -1.23 -7.00
N PHE A 176 3.11 -0.10 -6.41
CA PHE A 176 4.39 0.56 -6.58
C PHE A 176 5.31 0.20 -5.42
N VAL A 177 6.53 -0.20 -5.73
CA VAL A 177 7.56 -0.52 -4.74
C VAL A 177 8.77 0.36 -4.99
N LEU A 178 9.26 1.00 -3.93
CA LEU A 178 10.47 1.79 -3.92
C LEU A 178 11.42 1.16 -2.92
N GLY A 179 12.67 0.97 -3.33
CA GLY A 179 13.62 0.36 -2.42
C GLY A 179 15.03 0.21 -2.98
N PRO A 180 15.89 -0.50 -2.23
CA PRO A 180 17.25 -0.79 -2.64
C PRO A 180 17.27 -1.72 -3.86
N GLY A 181 18.41 -1.72 -4.57
CA GLY A 181 18.59 -2.52 -5.78
C GLY A 181 18.27 -4.01 -5.60
N ALA A 182 18.65 -4.58 -4.46
CA ALA A 182 18.37 -5.99 -4.14
C ALA A 182 16.87 -6.30 -4.06
N LEU A 183 16.06 -5.40 -3.50
CA LEU A 183 14.60 -5.58 -3.44
C LEU A 183 14.02 -5.52 -4.85
N ALA A 184 14.44 -4.54 -5.64
CA ALA A 184 13.99 -4.40 -7.02
C ALA A 184 14.35 -5.62 -7.87
N GLU A 185 15.55 -6.18 -7.72
CA GLU A 185 15.97 -7.39 -8.43
C GLU A 185 15.14 -8.61 -8.05
N LEU A 186 14.83 -8.81 -6.77
CA LEU A 186 13.95 -9.90 -6.34
C LEU A 186 12.56 -9.78 -6.99
N ILE A 187 11.99 -8.58 -6.98
CA ILE A 187 10.67 -8.32 -7.55
C ILE A 187 10.66 -8.50 -9.08
N LEU A 188 11.66 -7.96 -9.78
CA LEU A 188 11.74 -7.99 -11.24
C LEU A 188 12.06 -9.39 -11.80
N ASN A 189 12.73 -10.23 -11.01
CA ASN A 189 13.08 -11.59 -11.42
C ASN A 189 11.96 -12.61 -11.14
N ASP A 190 10.93 -12.23 -10.38
CA ASP A 190 9.77 -13.10 -10.14
C ASP A 190 8.70 -12.89 -11.22
N SER A 191 8.53 -13.91 -12.08
CA SER A 191 7.57 -13.87 -13.18
C SER A 191 6.10 -13.79 -12.72
N GLU A 192 5.78 -14.22 -11.51
CA GLU A 192 4.40 -14.18 -10.98
C GLU A 192 3.98 -12.75 -10.58
N LEU A 193 4.93 -11.85 -10.32
CA LEU A 193 4.64 -10.46 -9.96
C LEU A 193 4.26 -9.58 -11.16
N ASP A 194 4.53 -10.00 -12.41
CA ASP A 194 4.37 -9.15 -13.61
C ASP A 194 4.89 -7.71 -13.37
N ALA A 195 6.14 -7.66 -12.89
CA ALA A 195 6.76 -6.43 -12.45
C ALA A 195 7.57 -5.76 -13.56
N ARG A 196 7.59 -4.43 -13.55
CA ARG A 196 8.35 -3.58 -14.47
C ARG A 196 9.07 -2.49 -13.70
N GLU A 197 10.31 -2.22 -14.08
CA GLU A 197 10.99 -1.04 -13.57
C GLU A 197 10.35 0.21 -14.19
N TRP A 198 10.09 1.19 -13.35
CA TRP A 198 9.52 2.46 -13.76
C TRP A 198 10.43 3.57 -13.29
N SER A 199 11.11 4.23 -14.22
CA SER A 199 11.71 5.52 -13.96
C SER A 199 10.62 6.58 -14.13
N ARG A 200 10.37 7.38 -13.09
CA ARG A 200 9.85 8.73 -13.33
C ARG A 200 10.87 9.35 -14.27
N GLY A 201 10.50 9.53 -15.55
CA GLY A 201 11.39 10.12 -16.53
C GLY A 201 12.01 11.35 -15.89
N ASP A 202 13.34 11.43 -15.86
CA ASP A 202 14.04 12.63 -15.43
C ASP A 202 13.35 13.78 -16.16
N SER A 203 12.81 14.72 -15.39
CA SER A 203 12.31 15.95 -15.97
C SER A 203 13.49 16.53 -16.74
N ALA A 204 13.44 16.43 -18.05
CA ALA A 204 14.49 16.96 -18.90
C ALA A 204 14.51 18.48 -18.70
N GLY A 205 15.58 18.97 -18.07
CA GLY A 205 15.98 20.39 -18.10
C GLY A 205 15.35 21.27 -17.05
#